data_AF-A0A661IQK0-F1
#
_entry.id   AF-A0A661IQK0-F1
#
_cell.length_a   1.000
_cell.length_b   1.000
_cell.length_c   1.000
_cell.angle_alpha   90.00
_cell.angle_beta   90.00
_cell.angle_gamma   90.00
#
_symmetry.space_group_name_H-M   'P 1'
#
loop_
_entity.id
_entity.type
_entity.pdbx_description
1 polymer ?
#
loop_
_entity_poly.entity_id
_entity_poly.type
_entity_poly.pdbx_seq_one_letter_code
_entity_poly.pdbx_strand_id
1 'polypeptide(L)' 'EIGRIARFIAGVDPSIPYRIDAYLPHPGDSYRAPTLRELQEARERARRYLKEVTILHPEVKQLWSVERIY' A
#
# COMPACT_ATOMS: atom_id res chain seq x y z
N GLU A 1 1.88 4.85 9.92
CA GLU A 1 0.44 4.82 9.61
C GLU A 1 -0.13 3.45 9.25
N ILE A 2 0.42 2.70 8.28
CA ILE A 2 -0.13 1.37 7.86
C ILE A 2 -0.48 0.44 9.04
N GLY A 3 0.41 0.29 10.03
CA GLY A 3 0.13 -0.55 11.20
C GLY A 3 -1.00 -0.03 12.11
N ARG A 4 -1.23 1.29 12.18
CA ARG A 4 -2.36 1.88 12.91
C ARG A 4 -3.68 1.59 12.20
N ILE A 5 -3.70 1.71 10.88
CA ILE A 5 -4.86 1.37 10.05
C ILE A 5 -5.19 -0.13 10.19
N ALA A 6 -4.19 -1.00 10.08
CA ALA A 6 -4.38 -2.44 10.25
C ALA A 6 -4.92 -2.80 11.64
N ARG A 7 -4.43 -2.15 12.70
CA ARG A 7 -4.95 -2.34 14.07
C ARG A 7 -6.40 -1.88 14.20
N PHE A 8 -6.75 -0.75 13.59
CA PHE A 8 -8.12 -0.25 13.57
C PHE A 8 -9.07 -1.23 12.87
N ILE A 9 -8.70 -1.71 11.67
CA ILE A 9 -9.48 -2.69 10.91
C ILE A 9 -9.63 -4.00 11.71
N ALA A 10 -8.56 -4.47 12.36
CA ALA A 10 -8.60 -5.67 13.19
C ALA A 10 -9.53 -5.55 14.40
N GLY A 11 -9.80 -4.32 14.86
CA GLY A 11 -10.82 -4.07 15.89
C GLY A 11 -12.25 -4.31 15.40
N VAL A 12 -12.49 -4.28 14.10
CA VAL A 12 -13.75 -4.68 13.47
C VAL A 12 -13.75 -6.19 13.21
N ASP A 13 -12.80 -6.67 12.41
CA ASP A 13 -12.62 -8.10 12.14
C ASP A 13 -11.18 -8.37 11.63
N PRO A 14 -10.37 -9.18 12.33
CA PRO A 14 -9.02 -9.54 11.92
C PRO A 14 -8.91 -10.34 10.61
N SER A 15 -10.02 -10.89 10.11
CA SER A 15 -10.09 -11.66 8.87
C SER A 15 -10.30 -10.81 7.62
N ILE A 16 -10.60 -9.51 7.76
CA ILE A 16 -10.74 -8.61 6.62
C ILE A 16 -9.41 -8.56 5.83
N PRO A 17 -9.42 -8.88 4.52
CA PRO A 17 -8.22 -8.78 3.69
C PRO A 17 -7.77 -7.34 3.55
N TYR A 18 -6.46 -7.10 3.65
CA TYR A 18 -5.87 -5.77 3.51
C TYR A 18 -4.78 -5.74 2.45
N ARG A 19 -5.05 -5.05 1.34
CA ARG A 19 -4.09 -4.87 0.25
C ARG A 19 -3.40 -3.52 0.36
N ILE A 20 -2.07 -3.51 0.31
CA ILE A 20 -1.25 -2.31 0.30
C ILE A 20 -0.74 -2.10 -1.11
N ASP A 21 -1.24 -1.05 -1.77
CA ASP A 21 -0.85 -0.70 -3.13
C ASP A 21 0.29 0.33 -3.12
N ALA A 22 1.31 0.08 -3.92
CA ALA A 22 2.41 1.02 -4.10
C ALA A 22 1.93 2.29 -4.80
N TYR A 23 2.34 3.44 -4.28
CA TYR A 23 2.08 4.70 -4.94
C TYR A 23 2.86 4.80 -6.25
N LEU A 24 2.16 5.12 -7.34
CA LEU A 24 2.74 5.46 -8.64
C LEU A 24 2.75 6.98 -8.80
N PRO A 25 3.91 7.64 -8.76
CA PRO A 25 4.00 9.08 -8.83
C PRO A 25 3.63 9.61 -10.22
N HIS A 26 2.89 10.72 -10.27
CA HIS A 26 2.69 11.51 -11.48
C HIS A 26 3.78 12.60 -11.57
N PRO A 27 4.19 13.03 -12.77
CA PRO A 27 5.14 14.14 -12.92
C PRO A 27 4.71 15.38 -12.13
N GLY A 28 5.61 15.93 -11.32
CA GLY A 28 5.35 17.12 -10.48
C GLY A 28 4.79 16.82 -9.09
N ASP A 29 4.50 15.57 -8.75
CA ASP A 29 4.10 15.23 -7.38
C ASP A 29 5.27 15.36 -6.39
N SER A 30 4.97 15.80 -5.17
CA SER A 30 5.94 15.91 -4.07
C SER A 30 6.28 14.57 -3.41
N TYR A 31 5.49 13.52 -3.68
CA TYR A 31 5.64 12.20 -3.07
C TYR A 31 6.34 11.24 -4.01
N ARG A 32 7.32 10.50 -3.49
CA ARG A 32 8.01 9.45 -4.24
C ARG A 32 7.30 8.11 -4.16
N ALA A 33 7.55 7.25 -5.14
CA ALA A 33 7.21 5.83 -5.04
C ALA A 33 7.91 5.18 -3.83
N PRO A 34 7.24 4.27 -3.11
CA PRO A 34 7.89 3.46 -2.09
C PRO A 34 8.83 2.42 -2.73
N THR A 35 9.88 2.05 -2.00
CA THR A 35 10.75 0.91 -2.38
C THR A 35 10.10 -0.43 -2.01
N LEU A 36 10.56 -1.53 -2.61
CA LEU A 36 10.13 -2.88 -2.25
C LEU A 36 10.28 -3.14 -0.74
N ARG A 37 11.41 -2.72 -0.17
CA ARG A 37 11.72 -2.90 1.25
C ARG A 37 10.71 -2.16 2.13
N GLU A 38 10.34 -0.94 1.78
CA GLU A 38 9.35 -0.16 2.55
C GLU A 38 7.96 -0.79 2.49
N LEU A 39 7.57 -1.33 1.34
CA LEU A 39 6.31 -2.09 1.19
C LEU A 39 6.33 -3.37 2.02
N GLN A 40 7.44 -4.09 2.05
CA GLN A 40 7.60 -5.27 2.89
C GLN A 40 7.53 -4.91 4.38
N GLU A 41 8.24 -3.88 4.83
CA GLU A 41 8.17 -3.40 6.21
C GLU A 41 6.75 -2.96 6.60
N ALA A 42 6.03 -2.32 5.69
CA ALA A 42 4.62 -1.96 5.88
C ALA A 42 3.72 -3.21 6.02
N ARG A 43 3.93 -4.21 5.15
CA ARG A 43 3.22 -5.50 5.21
C ARG A 43 3.46 -6.20 6.55
N GLU A 44 4.71 -6.32 6.98
CA GLU A 44 5.04 -7.00 8.25
C GLU A 44 4.46 -6.28 9.47
N ARG A 45 4.35 -4.94 9.43
CA ARG A 45 3.64 -4.19 10.48
C ARG A 45 2.14 -4.47 10.50
N ALA A 46 1.51 -4.62 9.33
CA ALA A 46 0.09 -4.90 9.21
C ALA A 46 -0.27 -6.36 9.57
N ARG A 47 0.59 -7.34 9.21
CA ARG A 47 0.40 -8.77 9.52
C ARG A 47 0.38 -9.09 11.02
N ARG A 48 0.85 -8.17 11.86
CA ARG A 48 0.72 -8.28 13.33
C ARG A 48 -0.73 -8.16 13.82
N TYR A 49 -1.63 -7.62 12.98
CA TYR A 49 -3.03 -7.36 13.35
C TYR A 49 -4.03 -8.09 12.47
N LEU A 50 -3.76 -8.23 11.17
CA LEU A 50 -4.67 -8.83 10.19
C LEU A 50 -4.11 -10.16 9.66
N LYS A 51 -5.00 -11.12 9.41
CA LYS A 51 -4.64 -12.46 8.92
C LYS A 51 -4.10 -12.42 7.49
N GLU A 52 -4.76 -11.66 6.64
CA GLU A 52 -4.47 -11.60 5.21
C GLU A 52 -4.01 -10.20 4.80
N VAL A 53 -2.73 -10.08 4.48
CA VAL A 53 -2.14 -8.83 3.99
C VAL A 53 -1.34 -9.09 2.73
N THR A 54 -1.73 -8.44 1.64
CA THR A 54 -1.09 -8.53 0.33
C THR A 54 -0.49 -7.19 -0.08
N ILE A 55 0.51 -7.22 -0.95
CA ILE A 55 1.14 -6.01 -1.49
C ILE A 55 1.08 -6.03 -3.01
N LEU A 56 0.81 -4.87 -3.62
CA LEU A 56 0.97 -4.66 -5.05
C LEU A 56 2.22 -3.80 -5.27
N HIS A 57 3.22 -4.38 -5.91
CA HIS A 57 4.55 -3.78 -6.09
C HIS A 57 4.60 -2.83 -7.30
N PRO A 58 5.41 -1.75 -7.31
CA PRO A 58 5.52 -0.85 -8.45
C PRO A 58 6.37 -1.38 -9.62
N GLU A 59 7.06 -2.52 -9.50
CA GLU A 59 7.67 -3.19 -10.68
C GLU A 59 6.63 -3.78 -11.65
N VAL A 60 5.35 -3.74 -11.29
CA VAL A 60 4.28 -4.09 -12.22
C VAL A 60 4.36 -3.10 -13.39
N LYS A 61 4.59 -3.62 -14.60
CA LYS A 61 4.74 -2.82 -15.82
C LYS A 61 3.54 -1.88 -15.97
N GLN A 62 3.78 -0.58 -15.83
CA GLN A 62 2.76 0.43 -16.09
C GLN A 62 2.47 0.45 -17.60
N LEU A 63 1.22 0.15 -17.97
CA LEU A 63 0.78 0.14 -19.36
C LEU A 63 0.24 1.51 -19.80
N TRP A 64 -0.38 2.25 -18.88
CA TRP A 64 -1.07 3.50 -19.15
C TRP A 64 -0.77 4.52 -18.05
N SER A 65 -0.83 5.80 -18.40
CA SER A 65 -0.71 6.93 -17.48
C SER A 65 -1.94 7.81 -17.59
N VAL A 66 -2.35 8.42 -16.49
CA VAL A 66 -3.45 9.38 -16.48
C VAL A 66 -2.93 10.78 -16.73
N GLU A 67 -3.62 11.53 -17.58
CA GLU A 67 -3.39 12.96 -17.79
C GLU A 67 -4.35 13.76 -16.91
N ARG A 68 -3.83 14.79 -16.25
CA ARG A 68 -4.61 15.66 -15.39
C ARG A 68 -5.14 16.83 -16.23
N ILE A 69 -6.46 16.87 -16.39
CA ILE A 69 -7.23 17.94 -17.05
C ILE A 69 -7.74 18.90 -15.97
N TYR A 70 -6.89 19.79 -15.48
CA TYR A 70 -7.29 20.90 -14.62
C TYR A 70 -6.59 22.19 -15.02
#